data_AF-A0A7V8E548-F1
#
_entry.id   AF-A0A7V8E548-F1
#
_cell.length_a   1.000
_cell.length_b   1.000
_cell.length_c   1.000
_cell.angle_alpha   90.00
_cell.angle_beta   90.00
_cell.angle_gamma   90.00
#
_symmetry.space_group_name_H-M   'P 1'
#
loop_
_entity.id
_entity.type
_entity.pdbx_description
1 polymer ?
#
loop_
_entity_poly.entity_id
_entity_poly.type
_entity_poly.pdbx_seq_one_letter_code
_entity_poly.pdbx_strand_id
1 'polypeptide(L)'
;MSILALQELRVEKTLQEEQGPIDEAIVKELMLITPETWDFVALDVSWESSGGIEQFPHRITGPAGSKEIPVPSEHLFQLTRELSLLFLRRGHRWKSVRYEVRVLPDDSWRYFATFSYS
;
A
#
# COMPACT_ATOMS: atom_id res chain seq x y z
N MET A 1 -26.61 -42.64 10.04
CA MET A 1 -25.93 -41.58 10.82
C MET A 1 -24.51 -41.45 10.29
N SER A 2 -23.94 -40.32 9.88
CA SER A 2 -24.39 -38.99 9.48
C SER A 2 -23.17 -38.42 8.73
N ILE A 3 -23.28 -38.24 7.42
CA ILE A 3 -22.30 -37.50 6.60
C ILE A 3 -23.02 -36.21 6.22
N LEU A 4 -23.08 -35.22 7.12
CA LEU A 4 -23.64 -33.91 6.80
C LEU A 4 -23.22 -32.92 7.90
N ALA A 5 -22.76 -31.75 7.45
CA ALA A 5 -22.66 -30.49 8.19
C ALA A 5 -21.41 -30.22 9.07
N LEU A 6 -20.21 -30.45 8.52
CA LEU A 6 -19.07 -29.57 8.80
C LEU A 6 -18.64 -28.86 7.52
N GLN A 7 -19.59 -28.23 6.83
CA GLN A 7 -19.25 -27.04 6.06
C GLN A 7 -19.09 -25.94 7.10
N GLU A 8 -17.86 -25.76 7.58
CA GLU A 8 -17.47 -24.50 8.17
C GLU A 8 -17.91 -23.41 7.21
N LEU A 9 -18.85 -22.56 7.64
CA LEU A 9 -19.14 -21.30 6.99
C LEU A 9 -17.81 -20.53 6.95
N ARG A 10 -17.05 -20.68 5.87
CA ARG A 10 -15.95 -19.77 5.57
C ARG A 10 -16.62 -18.42 5.38
N VAL A 11 -16.62 -17.61 6.42
CA VAL A 11 -16.86 -16.19 6.31
C VAL A 11 -15.71 -15.68 5.45
N GLU A 12 -16.00 -15.49 4.17
CA GLU A 12 -15.04 -14.90 3.26
C GLU A 12 -14.76 -13.49 3.77
N LYS A 13 -13.49 -13.20 4.08
CA LYS A 13 -13.11 -11.85 4.49
C LYS A 13 -13.50 -10.87 3.40
N THR A 14 -13.89 -9.67 3.77
CA THR A 14 -14.08 -8.58 2.82
C THR A 14 -12.72 -8.14 2.27
N LEU A 15 -12.71 -7.51 1.09
CA LEU A 15 -11.49 -6.92 0.53
C LEU A 15 -10.83 -5.97 1.53
N GLN A 16 -11.62 -5.17 2.26
CA GLN A 16 -11.13 -4.21 3.22
C GLN A 16 -10.45 -4.87 4.44
N GLU A 17 -10.97 -6.00 4.92
CA GLU A 17 -10.35 -6.77 6.01
C GLU A 17 -9.03 -7.44 5.60
N GLU A 18 -8.86 -7.80 4.33
CA GLU A 18 -7.60 -8.32 3.80
C GLU A 18 -6.61 -7.21 3.47
N GLN A 19 -7.11 -6.05 3.01
CA GLN A 19 -6.30 -4.90 2.65
C GLN A 19 -5.68 -4.24 3.88
N GLY A 20 -6.43 -4.07 4.98
CA GLY A 20 -6.00 -3.31 6.15
C GLY A 20 -4.59 -3.67 6.67
N PRO A 21 -4.28 -4.96 6.88
CA PRO A 21 -2.94 -5.38 7.30
C PRO A 21 -1.83 -5.04 6.30
N ILE A 22 -2.11 -5.09 4.99
CA ILE A 22 -1.15 -4.75 3.95
C ILE A 22 -0.91 -3.24 3.93
N ASP A 23 -1.96 -2.43 4.02
CA ASP A 23 -1.87 -0.97 4.11
C ASP A 23 -1.03 -0.55 5.33
N GLU A 24 -1.29 -1.15 6.49
CA GLU A 24 -0.53 -0.88 7.71
C GLU A 24 0.95 -1.25 7.55
N ALA A 25 1.25 -2.39 6.91
CA ALA A 25 2.63 -2.80 6.64
C ALA A 25 3.34 -1.84 5.66
N ILE A 26 2.66 -1.38 4.61
CA ILE A 26 3.18 -0.37 3.67
C ILE A 26 3.54 0.92 4.41
N VAL A 27 2.64 1.41 5.27
CA VAL A 27 2.85 2.65 6.03
C VAL A 27 4.01 2.50 7.02
N LYS A 28 4.10 1.37 7.73
CA LYS A 28 5.22 1.09 8.65
C LYS A 28 6.55 1.04 7.90
N GLU A 29 6.61 0.35 6.77
CA GLU A 29 7.80 0.29 5.94
C GLU A 29 8.20 1.67 5.41
N LEU A 30 7.23 2.49 4.99
CA LEU A 30 7.47 3.86 4.55
C LEU A 30 8.03 4.72 5.69
N MET A 31 7.50 4.57 6.90
CA MET A 31 8.02 5.26 8.09
C MET A 31 9.45 4.82 8.44
N LEU A 32 9.79 3.55 8.28
CA LEU A 32 11.14 3.03 8.57
C LEU A 32 12.23 3.63 7.66
N ILE A 33 11.89 3.91 6.40
CA ILE A 33 12.83 4.51 5.43
C ILE A 33 12.77 6.04 5.41
N THR A 34 11.82 6.65 6.14
CA THR A 34 11.64 8.10 6.18
C THR A 34 12.59 8.72 7.20
N PRO A 35 13.31 9.80 6.86
CA PRO A 35 14.12 10.52 7.83
C PRO A 35 13.28 11.02 9.02
N GLU A 36 13.81 10.89 10.25
CA GLU A 36 13.11 11.31 11.47
C GLU A 36 12.73 12.80 11.50
N THR A 37 13.37 13.62 10.66
CA THR A 37 13.10 15.06 10.53
C THR A 37 11.87 15.38 9.68
N TRP A 38 11.26 14.40 9.03
CA TRP A 38 10.10 14.60 8.16
C TRP A 38 8.79 14.45 8.94
N ASP A 39 7.93 15.45 8.83
CA ASP A 39 6.55 15.44 9.35
C ASP A 39 5.54 14.86 8.35
N PHE A 40 5.97 14.63 7.10
CA PHE A 40 5.16 14.15 6.00
C PHE A 40 5.97 13.30 5.04
N VAL A 41 5.38 12.19 4.60
CA VAL A 41 5.89 11.40 3.49
C VAL A 41 4.73 10.88 2.66
N ALA A 42 4.92 10.83 1.34
CA ALA A 42 3.98 10.21 0.43
C ALA A 42 4.65 9.17 -0.44
N LEU A 43 3.93 8.09 -0.71
CA LEU A 43 4.29 7.06 -1.68
C LEU A 43 3.24 7.04 -2.78
N ASP A 44 3.66 7.28 -4.02
CA ASP A 44 2.87 7.06 -5.22
C ASP A 44 3.30 5.75 -5.89
N VAL A 45 2.32 4.92 -6.21
CA VAL A 45 2.50 3.69 -7.00
C VAL A 45 1.53 3.72 -8.17
N SER A 46 2.02 3.55 -9.38
CA SER A 46 1.21 3.53 -10.60
C SER A 46 1.50 2.30 -11.45
N TRP A 47 0.53 1.90 -12.27
CA TRP A 47 0.76 1.02 -13.42
C TRP A 47 1.05 1.89 -14.63
N GLU A 48 2.21 1.71 -15.23
CA GLU A 48 2.59 2.38 -16.48
C GLU A 48 2.82 1.34 -17.55
N SER A 49 2.38 1.60 -18.78
CA SER A 49 2.71 0.75 -19.93
C SER A 49 3.54 1.56 -20.91
N SER A 50 4.79 1.16 -21.09
CA SER A 50 5.71 1.81 -22.04
C SER A 50 6.25 0.76 -22.99
N GLY A 51 5.97 0.92 -24.29
CA GLY A 51 6.41 -0.02 -25.33
C GLY A 51 5.89 -1.46 -25.14
N GLY A 52 4.74 -1.64 -24.50
CA GLY A 52 4.16 -2.97 -24.22
C GLY A 52 4.71 -3.65 -22.97
N ILE A 53 5.61 -3.00 -22.22
CA ILE A 53 6.11 -3.48 -20.92
C ILE A 53 5.32 -2.75 -19.83
N GLU A 54 4.64 -3.52 -18.97
CA GLU A 54 4.03 -2.97 -17.76
C GLU A 54 5.12 -2.71 -16.71
N GLN A 55 5.13 -1.50 -16.17
CA GLN A 55 6.00 -1.02 -15.11
C GLN A 55 5.15 -0.68 -13.88
N PHE A 56 5.77 -0.81 -12.72
CA PHE A 56 5.15 -0.55 -11.43
C PHE A 56 6.04 0.40 -10.61
N PRO A 57 6.19 1.67 -11.04
CA PRO A 57 7.08 2.62 -10.39
C PRO A 57 6.59 3.04 -9.00
N HIS A 58 7.55 3.20 -8.10
CA HIS A 58 7.37 3.74 -6.75
C HIS A 58 8.06 5.08 -6.66
N ARG A 59 7.31 6.12 -6.29
CA ARG A 59 7.85 7.46 -6.07
C ARG A 59 7.57 7.89 -4.65
N ILE A 60 8.64 8.16 -3.90
CA ILE A 60 8.55 8.73 -2.56
C ILE A 60 8.68 10.26 -2.68
N THR A 61 7.83 10.98 -1.96
CA THR A 61 7.85 12.45 -1.88
C THR A 61 7.87 12.87 -0.41
N GLY A 62 8.68 13.86 -0.08
CA GLY A 62 8.78 14.41 1.28
C GLY A 62 8.34 15.86 1.39
N PRO A 63 8.65 16.52 2.53
CA PRO A 63 8.40 17.95 2.73
C PRO A 63 9.15 18.80 1.69
N ALA A 64 8.62 19.99 1.41
CA ALA A 64 9.23 20.90 0.45
C ALA A 64 10.68 21.25 0.85
N GLY A 65 11.60 21.19 -0.10
CA GLY A 65 13.03 21.47 0.14
C GLY A 65 13.84 20.27 0.66
N SER A 66 13.23 19.09 0.76
CA SER A 66 13.94 17.85 1.08
C SER A 66 15.01 17.54 0.03
N LYS A 67 16.26 17.39 0.49
CA LYS A 67 17.42 17.13 -0.38
C LYS A 67 17.67 15.65 -0.65
N GLU A 68 17.21 14.79 0.26
CA GLU A 68 17.45 13.36 0.22
C GLU A 68 16.11 12.64 0.21
N ILE A 69 15.72 12.13 -0.95
CA ILE A 69 14.50 11.33 -1.09
C ILE A 69 14.88 9.87 -0.87
N PRO A 70 14.24 9.17 0.08
CA PRO A 70 14.49 7.75 0.31
C PRO A 70 14.23 6.92 -0.94
N VAL A 71 15.05 5.87 -1.10
CA VAL A 71 14.82 4.85 -2.13
C VAL A 71 13.81 3.83 -1.56
N PRO A 72 12.77 3.45 -2.32
CA PRO A 72 11.86 2.38 -1.92
C PRO A 72 12.62 1.09 -1.59
N SER A 73 12.29 0.45 -0.47
CA SER A 73 12.90 -0.83 -0.08
C SER A 73 12.30 -1.98 -0.90
N GLU A 74 13.05 -3.08 -1.03
CA GLU A 74 12.55 -4.33 -1.65
C GLU A 74 11.26 -4.82 -0.97
N HIS A 75 11.17 -4.67 0.36
CA HIS A 75 9.97 -5.04 1.11
C HIS A 75 8.77 -4.17 0.74
N LEU A 76 8.95 -2.87 0.52
CA LEU A 76 7.90 -1.97 0.05
C LEU A 76 7.39 -2.37 -1.35
N PHE A 77 8.29 -2.79 -2.24
CA PHE A 77 7.90 -3.36 -3.54
C PHE A 77 7.07 -4.64 -3.40
N GLN A 78 7.44 -5.52 -2.46
CA GLN A 78 6.70 -6.77 -2.22
C GLN A 78 5.30 -6.51 -1.67
N LEU A 79 5.16 -5.62 -0.68
CA LEU A 79 3.87 -5.29 -0.05
C LEU A 79 2.89 -4.66 -1.06
N THR A 80 3.37 -3.72 -1.87
CA THR A 80 2.54 -3.07 -2.89
C THR A 80 2.17 -4.02 -4.04
N ARG A 81 3.04 -4.98 -4.37
CA ARG A 81 2.69 -6.08 -5.28
C ARG A 81 1.65 -7.01 -4.67
N GLU A 82 1.77 -7.35 -3.39
CA GLU A 82 0.77 -8.15 -2.68
C GLU A 82 -0.60 -7.47 -2.67
N LEU A 83 -0.63 -6.15 -2.39
CA LEU A 83 -1.83 -5.34 -2.50
C LEU A 83 -2.43 -5.41 -3.91
N SER A 84 -1.63 -5.26 -4.95
CA SER A 84 -2.15 -5.38 -6.32
C SER A 84 -2.72 -6.76 -6.60
N LEU A 85 -2.05 -7.84 -6.18
CA LEU A 85 -2.53 -9.21 -6.35
C LEU A 85 -3.83 -9.45 -5.57
N LEU A 86 -3.98 -8.88 -4.37
CA LEU A 86 -5.23 -8.92 -3.61
C LEU A 86 -6.39 -8.34 -4.42
N PHE A 87 -6.23 -7.12 -4.96
CA PHE A 87 -7.27 -6.49 -5.78
C PHE A 87 -7.57 -7.31 -7.04
N LEU A 88 -6.55 -7.81 -7.73
CA LEU A 88 -6.71 -8.62 -8.93
C LEU A 88 -7.48 -9.93 -8.64
N ARG A 89 -7.17 -10.62 -7.53
CA ARG A 89 -7.93 -11.82 -7.10
C ARG A 89 -9.40 -11.52 -6.83
N ARG A 90 -9.72 -10.29 -6.46
CA ARG A 90 -11.10 -9.80 -6.24
C ARG A 90 -11.75 -9.22 -7.50
N GLY A 91 -11.09 -9.31 -8.66
CA GLY A 91 -11.62 -8.81 -9.94
C GLY A 91 -11.50 -7.28 -10.12
N HIS A 92 -10.69 -6.62 -9.29
CA HIS A 92 -10.45 -5.18 -9.37
C HIS A 92 -9.00 -4.89 -9.78
N ARG A 93 -8.77 -3.79 -10.50
CA ARG A 93 -7.43 -3.27 -10.76
C ARG A 93 -7.47 -1.76 -10.60
N TRP A 94 -6.70 -1.26 -9.65
CA TRP A 94 -6.43 0.17 -9.56
C TRP A 94 -5.31 0.55 -10.55
N LYS A 95 -5.36 1.78 -11.06
CA LYS A 95 -4.33 2.36 -11.93
C LYS A 95 -3.20 2.97 -11.13
N SER A 96 -3.54 3.62 -10.03
CA SER A 96 -2.56 4.11 -9.06
C SER A 96 -3.12 4.10 -7.65
N VAL A 97 -2.20 4.09 -6.67
CA VAL A 97 -2.49 4.32 -5.26
C VAL A 97 -1.49 5.33 -4.72
N ARG A 98 -1.97 6.23 -3.88
CA ARG A 98 -1.14 7.18 -3.13
C ARG A 98 -1.35 6.96 -1.64
N TYR A 99 -0.28 6.67 -0.92
CA TYR A 99 -0.24 6.70 0.54
C TYR A 99 0.34 8.03 0.99
N GLU A 100 -0.30 8.69 1.94
CA GLU A 100 0.20 9.89 2.58
C GLU A 100 0.24 9.66 4.08
N VAL A 101 1.41 9.81 4.68
CA VAL A 101 1.63 9.64 6.11
C VAL A 101 2.02 10.97 6.71
N ARG A 102 1.42 11.32 7.84
CA ARG A 102 1.75 12.50 8.64
C ARG A 102 2.10 12.10 10.05
N VAL A 103 3.23 12.59 10.52
CA VAL A 103 3.64 12.52 11.92
C VAL A 103 3.01 13.70 12.66
N LEU A 104 2.42 13.42 13.81
CA LEU A 104 1.76 14.40 14.66
C LEU A 104 2.70 14.84 15.79
N PRO A 105 2.44 15.98 16.47
CA PRO A 105 3.33 16.50 17.51
C PRO A 105 3.52 15.60 18.74
N ASP A 106 2.70 14.56 18.91
CA ASP A 106 2.77 13.58 20.00
C ASP A 106 3.47 12.27 19.57
N ASP A 107 4.24 12.31 18.49
CA ASP A 107 4.90 11.18 17.82
C ASP A 107 3.93 10.09 17.31
N SER A 108 2.62 10.33 17.37
CA SER A 108 1.65 9.49 16.69
C SER A 108 1.63 9.81 15.19
N TRP A 109 1.06 8.92 14.39
CA TRP A 109 0.95 9.11 12.95
C TRP A 109 -0.44 8.78 12.45
N ARG A 110 -0.80 9.37 11.31
CA ARG A 110 -2.00 9.02 10.56
C ARG A 110 -1.64 8.85 9.10
N TYR A 111 -2.39 8.01 8.41
CA TYR A 111 -2.23 7.84 6.98
C TYR A 111 -3.56 7.95 6.23
N PHE A 112 -3.45 8.27 4.95
CA PHE A 112 -4.53 8.21 3.98
C PHE A 112 -4.05 7.41 2.76
N ALA A 113 -4.89 6.50 2.28
CA ALA A 113 -4.66 5.77 1.03
C ALA A 113 -5.72 6.17 0.02
N THR A 114 -5.30 6.69 -1.14
CA THR A 114 -6.20 7.11 -2.22
C THR A 114 -5.93 6.28 -3.46
N PHE A 115 -6.95 5.54 -3.90
CA PHE A 115 -6.87 4.70 -5.10
C PHE A 115 -7.53 5.41 -6.29
N SER A 116 -6.88 5.34 -7.45
CA SER A 116 -7.43 5.78 -8.73
C SER A 116 -7.67 4.58 -9.64
N TYR A 117 -8.80 4.57 -10.34
CA TYR A 117 -9.24 3.47 -11.22
C TYR A 117 -9.41 3.88 -12.68
N SER A 118 -9.23 5.17 -13.01
CA SER A 118 -9.44 5.76 -14.34
C SER A 118 -8.15 6.04 -15.09
#